data_AF-A0A2J6Q0C0-F1
#
_entry.id   AF-A0A2J6Q0C0-F1
#
_cell.length_a   1.000
_cell.length_b   1.000
_cell.length_c   1.000
_cell.angle_alpha   90.00
_cell.angle_beta   90.00
_cell.angle_gamma   90.00
#
_symmetry.space_group_name_H-M   'P 1'
#
loop_
_entity.id
_entity.type
_entity.pdbx_description
1 polymer ?
#
loop_
_entity_poly.entity_id
_entity_poly.type
_entity_poly.pdbx_seq_one_letter_code
_entity_poly.pdbx_strand_id
1 'polypeptide(L)'
;MLNGLVIDNGMEWAYYNLGLLYTDQGKLVKAEQMYQRALQGYEKARGPEHMSTLDTVNNLGSLYADQGKLVEAEQMYQRALQGYEKARGLEHTSMLGSVNNLGNLYTDQGKLVEAEQIYQRALQGYEKARGPEHMSTLGSLNNLGLLYTEQGNLVEAEQIYQRALQGYEKAIGVDNITTYPPVLNTIENLGSLFEYHGNIVKARIMYSKAFIGSTIVFGPDYPRSQSLQDKVNTLDIVIKNKAPNRVEESMNKGTLSKSKCHKLFRKLGLR
;
A
#
# COMPACT_ATOMS: atom_id res chain seq x y z
N MET A 1 -22.41 3.40 -49.65
CA MET A 1 -22.16 3.94 -48.30
C MET A 1 -23.25 3.46 -47.36
N LEU A 2 -23.01 2.35 -46.67
CA LEU A 2 -23.82 1.86 -45.55
C LEU A 2 -22.82 1.16 -44.61
N ASN A 3 -22.07 1.94 -43.83
CA ASN A 3 -21.30 1.39 -42.72
C ASN A 3 -22.29 1.13 -41.58
N GLY A 4 -22.91 -0.05 -41.63
CA GLY A 4 -23.74 -0.57 -40.56
C GLY A 4 -22.92 -0.74 -39.30
N LEU A 5 -23.03 0.23 -38.39
CA LEU A 5 -22.85 -0.03 -36.96
C LEU A 5 -23.87 -1.11 -36.60
N VAL A 6 -23.42 -2.36 -36.54
CA VAL A 6 -24.17 -3.43 -35.88
C VAL A 6 -24.33 -2.97 -34.44
N ILE A 7 -25.54 -2.53 -34.11
CA ILE A 7 -25.92 -2.16 -32.75
C ILE A 7 -26.07 -3.48 -32.00
N ASP A 8 -24.99 -3.90 -31.37
CA ASP A 8 -24.84 -5.20 -30.71
C ASP A 8 -25.50 -5.18 -29.32
N ASN A 9 -26.79 -4.84 -29.28
CA ASN A 9 -27.59 -4.79 -28.07
C ASN A 9 -27.56 -6.16 -27.36
N GLY A 10 -26.93 -6.24 -26.19
CA GLY A 10 -26.83 -7.44 -25.35
C GLY A 10 -25.46 -8.12 -25.28
N MET A 11 -24.48 -7.69 -26.09
CA MET A 11 -23.12 -8.25 -26.08
C MET A 11 -22.13 -7.45 -25.22
N GLU A 12 -22.61 -6.43 -24.49
CA GLU A 12 -21.76 -5.50 -23.72
C GLU A 12 -20.94 -6.24 -22.66
N TRP A 13 -21.55 -7.21 -21.99
CA TRP A 13 -20.88 -8.05 -21.01
C TRP A 13 -19.83 -8.97 -21.64
N ALA A 14 -20.09 -9.50 -22.84
CA ALA A 14 -19.13 -10.31 -23.56
C ALA A 14 -17.90 -9.49 -23.98
N TYR A 15 -18.11 -8.27 -24.47
CA TYR A 15 -17.04 -7.34 -24.77
C TYR A 15 -16.24 -6.95 -23.52
N TYR A 16 -16.90 -6.68 -22.40
CA TYR A 16 -16.23 -6.38 -21.14
C TYR A 16 -15.30 -7.52 -20.70
N ASN A 17 -15.77 -8.78 -20.76
CA ASN A 17 -14.96 -9.93 -20.39
C ASN A 17 -13.82 -10.20 -21.37
N LEU A 18 -14.03 -9.99 -22.68
CA LEU A 18 -12.95 -10.05 -23.66
C LEU A 18 -11.90 -8.96 -23.41
N GLY A 19 -12.33 -7.78 -22.95
CA GLY A 19 -11.45 -6.72 -22.47
C GLY A 19 -10.54 -7.22 -21.34
N LEU A 20 -11.14 -7.78 -20.28
CA LEU A 20 -10.38 -8.36 -19.15
C LEU A 20 -9.39 -9.43 -19.61
N LEU A 21 -9.85 -10.37 -20.43
CA LEU A 21 -8.99 -11.45 -20.95
C LEU A 21 -7.80 -10.92 -21.77
N TYR A 22 -8.01 -9.88 -22.58
CA TYR A 22 -6.93 -9.30 -23.35
C TYR A 22 -5.97 -8.47 -22.50
N THR A 23 -6.46 -7.79 -21.45
CA THR A 23 -5.61 -7.13 -20.45
C THR A 23 -4.69 -8.13 -19.78
N ASP A 24 -5.23 -9.25 -19.29
CA ASP A 24 -4.44 -10.33 -18.65
C ASP A 24 -3.39 -10.94 -19.57
N GLN A 25 -3.62 -10.90 -20.89
CA GLN A 25 -2.67 -11.37 -21.90
C GLN A 25 -1.68 -10.29 -22.37
N GLY A 26 -1.73 -9.07 -21.82
CA GLY A 26 -0.93 -7.93 -22.25
C GLY A 26 -1.27 -7.42 -23.66
N LYS A 27 -2.43 -7.80 -24.22
CA LYS A 27 -2.88 -7.39 -25.56
C LYS A 27 -3.63 -6.07 -25.49
N LEU A 28 -2.93 -5.02 -25.05
CA LEU A 28 -3.55 -3.75 -24.62
C LEU A 28 -4.43 -3.09 -25.70
N VAL A 29 -4.00 -3.09 -26.96
CA VAL A 29 -4.80 -2.51 -28.07
C VAL A 29 -6.11 -3.28 -28.29
N LYS A 30 -6.10 -4.61 -28.16
CA LYS A 30 -7.32 -5.42 -28.29
C LYS A 30 -8.23 -5.21 -27.09
N ALA A 31 -7.66 -5.14 -25.89
CA ALA A 31 -8.42 -4.83 -24.68
C ALA A 31 -9.13 -3.47 -24.80
N GLU A 32 -8.45 -2.45 -25.30
CA GLU A 32 -9.00 -1.11 -25.51
C GLU A 32 -10.21 -1.13 -26.43
N GLN A 33 -10.10 -1.82 -27.58
CA GLN A 33 -11.20 -1.97 -28.52
C GLN A 33 -12.42 -2.67 -27.90
N MET A 34 -12.19 -3.71 -27.09
CA MET A 34 -13.27 -4.45 -26.44
C MET A 34 -13.94 -3.62 -25.35
N TYR A 35 -13.16 -2.93 -24.50
CA TYR A 35 -13.74 -2.06 -23.48
C TYR A 35 -14.46 -0.85 -24.07
N GLN A 36 -13.98 -0.23 -25.14
CA GLN A 36 -14.68 0.87 -25.82
C GLN A 36 -16.04 0.41 -26.38
N ARG A 37 -16.12 -0.79 -26.96
CA ARG A 37 -17.40 -1.38 -27.40
C ARG A 37 -18.33 -1.67 -26.23
N ALA A 38 -17.80 -2.24 -25.15
CA ALA A 38 -18.57 -2.50 -23.93
C ALA A 38 -19.10 -1.18 -23.32
N LEU A 39 -18.27 -0.14 -23.27
CA LEU A 39 -18.63 1.17 -22.74
C LEU A 39 -19.76 1.81 -23.53
N GLN A 40 -19.64 1.87 -24.86
CA GLN A 40 -20.68 2.43 -25.73
C GLN A 40 -22.01 1.69 -25.57
N GLY A 41 -21.95 0.36 -25.48
CA GLY A 41 -23.14 -0.46 -25.26
C GLY A 41 -23.77 -0.22 -23.89
N TYR A 42 -22.98 -0.24 -22.81
CA TYR A 42 -23.50 -0.05 -21.45
C TYR A 42 -24.05 1.37 -21.23
N GLU A 43 -23.39 2.40 -21.76
CA GLU A 43 -23.89 3.78 -21.73
C GLU A 43 -25.26 3.89 -22.40
N LYS A 44 -25.44 3.25 -23.56
CA LYS A 44 -26.71 3.27 -24.29
C LYS A 44 -27.79 2.45 -23.61
N ALA A 45 -27.46 1.26 -23.12
CA ALA A 45 -28.43 0.31 -22.58
C ALA A 45 -28.86 0.65 -21.14
N ARG A 46 -27.94 1.20 -20.34
CA ARG A 46 -28.12 1.37 -18.89
C ARG A 46 -27.80 2.78 -18.38
N GLY A 47 -27.22 3.63 -19.22
CA GLY A 47 -26.85 5.00 -18.87
C GLY A 47 -25.39 5.13 -18.39
N PRO A 48 -24.86 6.36 -18.39
CA PRO A 48 -23.47 6.66 -18.04
C PRO A 48 -23.12 6.40 -16.56
N GLU A 49 -24.10 6.44 -15.67
CA GLU A 49 -23.92 6.28 -14.22
C GLU A 49 -24.22 4.86 -13.73
N HIS A 50 -24.57 3.93 -14.64
CA HIS A 50 -24.78 2.54 -14.25
C HIS A 50 -23.45 1.87 -13.89
N MET A 51 -23.46 1.00 -12.86
CA MET A 51 -22.25 0.34 -12.35
C MET A 51 -21.41 -0.33 -13.42
N SER A 52 -22.01 -1.16 -14.29
CA SER A 52 -21.26 -1.81 -15.38
C SER A 52 -20.58 -0.82 -16.33
N THR A 53 -21.18 0.35 -16.55
CA THR A 53 -20.58 1.44 -17.32
C THR A 53 -19.36 1.99 -16.59
N LEU A 54 -19.52 2.30 -15.30
CA LEU A 54 -18.45 2.85 -14.46
C LEU A 54 -17.30 1.86 -14.23
N ASP A 55 -17.59 0.57 -14.07
CA ASP A 55 -16.59 -0.51 -13.98
C ASP A 55 -15.78 -0.58 -15.28
N THR A 56 -16.46 -0.44 -16.43
CA THR A 56 -15.79 -0.40 -17.75
C THR A 56 -14.91 0.85 -17.89
N VAL A 57 -15.39 2.03 -17.48
CA VAL A 57 -14.61 3.28 -17.47
C VAL A 57 -13.37 3.11 -16.57
N ASN A 58 -13.53 2.56 -15.36
CA ASN A 58 -12.41 2.31 -14.45
C ASN A 58 -11.34 1.41 -15.10
N ASN A 59 -11.75 0.33 -15.74
CA ASN A 59 -10.81 -0.61 -16.36
C ASN A 59 -10.13 -0.01 -17.60
N LEU A 60 -10.80 0.88 -18.34
CA LEU A 60 -10.14 1.70 -19.36
C LEU A 60 -9.08 2.62 -18.75
N GLY A 61 -9.33 3.18 -17.57
CA GLY A 61 -8.33 3.93 -16.81
C GLY A 61 -7.07 3.10 -16.52
N SER A 62 -7.25 1.89 -15.99
CA SER A 62 -6.12 0.96 -15.76
C SER A 62 -5.40 0.59 -17.02
N LEU A 63 -6.14 0.29 -18.09
CA LEU A 63 -5.55 -0.03 -19.37
C LEU A 63 -4.72 1.13 -19.94
N TYR A 64 -5.20 2.37 -19.81
CA TYR A 64 -4.44 3.54 -20.25
C TYR A 64 -3.21 3.79 -19.38
N ALA A 65 -3.28 3.55 -18.06
CA ALA A 65 -2.11 3.61 -17.20
C ALA A 65 -1.05 2.59 -17.62
N ASP A 66 -1.44 1.35 -17.91
CA ASP A 66 -0.54 0.29 -18.40
C ASP A 66 0.07 0.62 -19.77
N GLN A 67 -0.63 1.41 -20.59
CA GLN A 67 -0.13 1.92 -21.87
C GLN A 67 0.74 3.18 -21.73
N GLY A 68 0.92 3.73 -20.52
CA GLY A 68 1.60 5.00 -20.28
C GLY A 68 0.81 6.24 -20.71
N LYS A 69 -0.47 6.09 -21.06
CA LYS A 69 -1.41 7.16 -21.41
C LYS A 69 -2.00 7.78 -20.14
N LEU A 70 -1.14 8.45 -19.36
CA LEU A 70 -1.46 8.85 -17.98
C LEU A 70 -2.58 9.90 -17.90
N VAL A 71 -2.70 10.78 -18.90
CA VAL A 71 -3.77 11.81 -18.94
C VAL A 71 -5.13 11.16 -19.20
N GLU A 72 -5.19 10.23 -20.14
CA GLU A 72 -6.40 9.47 -20.45
C GLU A 72 -6.80 8.57 -19.28
N ALA A 73 -5.82 7.96 -18.59
CA ALA A 73 -6.05 7.20 -17.38
C ALA A 73 -6.68 8.04 -16.27
N GLU A 74 -6.11 9.23 -16.00
CA GLU A 74 -6.63 10.19 -15.03
C GLU A 74 -8.08 10.58 -15.34
N GLN A 75 -8.37 10.92 -16.60
CA GLN A 75 -9.72 11.28 -17.03
C GLN A 75 -10.72 10.13 -16.81
N MET A 76 -10.34 8.89 -17.14
CA MET A 76 -11.20 7.73 -16.94
C MET A 76 -11.46 7.47 -15.45
N TYR A 77 -10.42 7.49 -14.61
CA TYR A 77 -10.61 7.27 -13.17
C TYR A 77 -11.43 8.38 -12.51
N GLN A 78 -11.20 9.66 -12.84
CA GLN A 78 -12.01 10.77 -12.34
C GLN A 78 -13.47 10.62 -12.77
N ARG A 79 -13.72 10.23 -14.03
CA ARG A 79 -15.06 9.97 -14.54
C ARG A 79 -15.75 8.83 -13.79
N ALA A 80 -15.06 7.71 -13.59
CA ALA A 80 -15.59 6.57 -12.85
C ALA A 80 -15.92 6.97 -11.40
N LEU A 81 -14.99 7.65 -10.73
CA LEU A 81 -15.15 8.13 -9.36
C LEU A 81 -16.39 9.03 -9.20
N GLN A 82 -16.51 10.08 -10.01
CA GLN A 82 -17.66 10.98 -9.99
C GLN A 82 -18.98 10.24 -10.27
N GLY A 83 -18.96 9.27 -11.18
CA GLY A 83 -20.14 8.46 -11.46
C GLY A 83 -20.55 7.57 -10.28
N TYR A 84 -19.59 6.94 -9.60
CA TYR A 84 -19.89 6.12 -8.42
C TYR A 84 -20.47 6.96 -7.28
N GLU A 85 -19.96 8.17 -7.08
CA GLU A 85 -20.46 9.12 -6.07
C GLU A 85 -21.92 9.46 -6.30
N LYS A 86 -22.30 9.75 -7.54
CA LYS A 86 -23.67 10.08 -7.91
C LYS A 86 -24.59 8.88 -7.82
N ALA A 87 -24.15 7.71 -8.31
CA ALA A 87 -25.00 6.54 -8.43
C ALA A 87 -25.39 5.94 -7.07
N ARG A 88 -24.45 5.87 -6.11
CA ARG A 88 -24.65 5.12 -4.86
C ARG A 88 -23.99 5.74 -3.62
N GLY A 89 -23.43 6.93 -3.72
CA GLY A 89 -22.62 7.50 -2.63
C GLY A 89 -21.28 6.78 -2.45
N LEU A 90 -20.49 7.19 -1.44
CA LEU A 90 -19.11 6.77 -1.21
C LEU A 90 -18.92 5.28 -0.78
N GLU A 91 -19.92 4.42 -0.96
CA GLU A 91 -20.06 3.20 -0.15
C GLU A 91 -19.78 1.88 -0.90
N HIS A 92 -19.49 1.92 -2.20
CA HIS A 92 -19.41 0.71 -3.04
C HIS A 92 -17.98 0.25 -3.40
N THR A 93 -17.69 -1.06 -3.36
CA THR A 93 -16.34 -1.65 -3.59
C THR A 93 -15.67 -1.19 -4.88
N SER A 94 -16.43 -1.13 -5.98
CA SER A 94 -15.92 -0.72 -7.30
C SER A 94 -15.36 0.71 -7.34
N MET A 95 -15.97 1.64 -6.60
CA MET A 95 -15.44 3.01 -6.43
C MET A 95 -14.02 2.98 -5.87
N LEU A 96 -13.77 2.01 -5.02
CA LEU A 96 -12.60 2.01 -4.17
C LEU A 96 -11.37 1.47 -4.90
N GLY A 97 -11.58 0.59 -5.90
CA GLY A 97 -10.57 0.25 -6.89
C GLY A 97 -10.16 1.48 -7.71
N SER A 98 -11.12 2.31 -8.14
CA SER A 98 -10.84 3.54 -8.90
C SER A 98 -10.06 4.57 -8.10
N VAL A 99 -10.45 4.80 -6.84
CA VAL A 99 -9.75 5.74 -5.96
C VAL A 99 -8.32 5.28 -5.70
N ASN A 100 -8.13 3.99 -5.44
CA ASN A 100 -6.79 3.44 -5.26
C ASN A 100 -5.92 3.63 -6.50
N ASN A 101 -6.47 3.31 -7.68
CA ASN A 101 -5.71 3.42 -8.91
C ASN A 101 -5.42 4.88 -9.29
N LEU A 102 -6.35 5.80 -9.03
CA LEU A 102 -6.13 7.23 -9.24
C LEU A 102 -5.08 7.78 -8.27
N GLY A 103 -5.11 7.36 -7.00
CA GLY A 103 -4.08 7.71 -6.02
C GLY A 103 -2.70 7.23 -6.47
N ASN A 104 -2.58 5.96 -6.86
CA ASN A 104 -1.33 5.40 -7.38
C ASN A 104 -0.85 6.16 -8.62
N LEU A 105 -1.75 6.45 -9.56
CA LEU A 105 -1.43 7.20 -10.76
C LEU A 105 -0.88 8.61 -10.44
N TYR A 106 -1.45 9.29 -9.45
CA TYR A 106 -0.94 10.59 -9.01
C TYR A 106 0.41 10.47 -8.30
N THR A 107 0.60 9.45 -7.49
CA THR A 107 1.90 9.13 -6.87
C THR A 107 2.97 8.92 -7.94
N ASP A 108 2.69 8.10 -8.96
CA ASP A 108 3.61 7.83 -10.08
C ASP A 108 3.93 9.09 -10.92
N GLN A 109 3.00 10.03 -10.97
CA GLN A 109 3.20 11.34 -11.62
C GLN A 109 3.91 12.38 -10.74
N GLY A 110 4.20 12.07 -9.47
CA GLY A 110 4.73 13.01 -8.49
C GLY A 110 3.71 14.06 -8.00
N LYS A 111 2.42 13.89 -8.31
CA LYS A 111 1.30 14.73 -7.86
C LYS A 111 0.87 14.32 -6.44
N LEU A 112 1.78 14.46 -5.48
CA LEU A 112 1.61 13.89 -4.14
C LEU A 112 0.45 14.55 -3.35
N VAL A 113 0.13 15.82 -3.61
CA VAL A 113 -0.98 16.52 -2.94
C VAL A 113 -2.33 16.00 -3.44
N GLU A 114 -2.45 15.79 -4.74
CA GLU A 114 -3.64 15.22 -5.37
C GLU A 114 -3.83 13.76 -4.96
N ALA A 115 -2.74 12.98 -4.88
CA ALA A 115 -2.77 11.62 -4.35
C ALA A 115 -3.31 11.59 -2.91
N GLU A 116 -2.85 12.50 -2.05
CA GLU A 116 -3.27 12.60 -0.65
C GLU A 116 -4.77 12.87 -0.54
N GLN A 117 -5.27 13.87 -1.28
CA GLN A 117 -6.69 14.21 -1.29
C GLN A 117 -7.56 13.02 -1.70
N ILE A 118 -7.12 12.28 -2.73
CA ILE A 118 -7.83 11.11 -3.24
C ILE A 118 -7.83 9.96 -2.23
N TYR A 119 -6.69 9.62 -1.62
CA TYR A 119 -6.64 8.56 -0.61
C TYR A 119 -7.40 8.93 0.67
N GLN A 120 -7.32 10.17 1.15
CA GLN A 120 -8.09 10.64 2.31
C GLN A 120 -9.59 10.55 2.05
N ARG A 121 -10.02 10.92 0.83
CA ARG A 121 -11.41 10.79 0.41
C ARG A 121 -11.87 9.33 0.38
N ALA A 122 -11.03 8.42 -0.13
CA ALA A 122 -11.28 6.98 -0.07
C ALA A 122 -11.47 6.52 1.37
N LEU A 123 -10.53 6.88 2.24
CA LEU A 123 -10.50 6.45 3.64
C LEU A 123 -11.78 6.86 4.36
N GLN A 124 -12.23 8.10 4.20
CA GLN A 124 -13.49 8.58 4.77
C GLN A 124 -14.70 7.81 4.22
N GLY A 125 -14.72 7.50 2.93
CA GLY A 125 -15.76 6.66 2.31
C GLY A 125 -15.77 5.25 2.90
N TYR A 126 -14.60 4.61 3.00
CA TYR A 126 -14.42 3.29 3.58
C TYR A 126 -14.86 3.20 5.04
N GLU A 127 -14.46 4.16 5.85
CA GLU A 127 -14.84 4.24 7.26
C GLU A 127 -16.35 4.38 7.43
N LYS A 128 -16.98 5.24 6.63
CA LYS A 128 -18.44 5.43 6.69
C LYS A 128 -19.21 4.21 6.23
N ALA A 129 -18.77 3.58 5.15
CA ALA A 129 -19.50 2.49 4.49
C ALA A 129 -19.36 1.14 5.19
N ARG A 130 -18.16 0.85 5.72
CA ARG A 130 -17.79 -0.48 6.21
C ARG A 130 -17.21 -0.49 7.61
N GLY A 131 -16.98 0.69 8.17
CA GLY A 131 -16.34 0.83 9.46
C GLY A 131 -14.81 0.90 9.37
N PRO A 132 -14.18 1.36 10.47
CA PRO A 132 -12.74 1.61 10.54
C PRO A 132 -11.88 0.34 10.49
N GLU A 133 -12.45 -0.82 10.83
CA GLU A 133 -11.73 -2.11 10.94
C GLU A 133 -11.91 -3.00 9.70
N HIS A 134 -12.68 -2.56 8.70
CA HIS A 134 -12.85 -3.33 7.48
C HIS A 134 -11.55 -3.41 6.68
N MET A 135 -11.23 -4.58 6.13
CA MET A 135 -9.96 -4.85 5.43
C MET A 135 -9.58 -3.83 4.37
N SER A 136 -10.56 -3.34 3.61
CA SER A 136 -10.33 -2.32 2.59
C SER A 136 -10.05 -0.92 3.16
N THR A 137 -10.62 -0.58 4.32
CA THR A 137 -10.29 0.63 5.08
C THR A 137 -8.83 0.59 5.51
N LEU A 138 -8.41 -0.56 6.04
CA LEU A 138 -7.04 -0.79 6.50
C LEU A 138 -6.03 -0.82 5.35
N GLY A 139 -6.41 -1.38 4.20
CA GLY A 139 -5.60 -1.29 2.98
C GLY A 139 -5.41 0.15 2.50
N SER A 140 -6.42 1.00 2.65
CA SER A 140 -6.33 2.42 2.28
C SER A 140 -5.45 3.21 3.23
N LEU A 141 -5.46 2.88 4.53
CA LEU A 141 -4.48 3.40 5.47
C LEU A 141 -3.07 3.02 5.04
N ASN A 142 -2.82 1.77 4.64
CA ASN A 142 -1.50 1.37 4.16
C ASN A 142 -1.02 2.21 2.96
N ASN A 143 -1.91 2.52 2.00
CA ASN A 143 -1.55 3.32 0.83
C ASN A 143 -1.31 4.79 1.19
N LEU A 144 -2.10 5.35 2.11
CA LEU A 144 -1.85 6.69 2.64
C LEU A 144 -0.52 6.75 3.41
N GLY A 145 -0.16 5.69 4.14
CA GLY A 145 1.14 5.58 4.81
C GLY A 145 2.30 5.53 3.83
N LEU A 146 2.14 4.83 2.69
CA LEU A 146 3.14 4.82 1.61
C LEU A 146 3.32 6.21 1.03
N LEU A 147 2.23 6.90 0.72
CA LEU A 147 2.28 8.27 0.23
C LEU A 147 3.00 9.21 1.21
N TYR A 148 2.68 9.15 2.50
CA TYR A 148 3.37 9.95 3.51
C TYR A 148 4.85 9.59 3.64
N THR A 149 5.22 8.33 3.43
CA THR A 149 6.63 7.92 3.37
C THR A 149 7.35 8.59 2.19
N GLU A 150 6.73 8.62 1.01
CA GLU A 150 7.28 9.27 -0.18
C GLU A 150 7.35 10.80 -0.08
N GLN A 151 6.37 11.41 0.59
CA GLN A 151 6.40 12.84 0.91
C GLN A 151 7.47 13.20 1.97
N GLY A 152 8.05 12.21 2.67
CA GLY A 152 8.93 12.43 3.82
C GLY A 152 8.20 12.85 5.10
N ASN A 153 6.88 12.71 5.15
CA ASN A 153 6.03 12.97 6.32
C ASN A 153 6.04 11.77 7.27
N LEU A 154 7.18 11.58 7.93
CA LEU A 154 7.51 10.34 8.64
C LEU A 154 6.60 10.08 9.86
N VAL A 155 6.21 11.14 10.57
CA VAL A 155 5.39 11.02 11.78
C VAL A 155 3.98 10.56 11.39
N GLU A 156 3.44 11.15 10.34
CA GLU A 156 2.14 10.85 9.77
C GLU A 156 2.12 9.42 9.19
N ALA A 157 3.19 9.01 8.49
CA ALA A 157 3.35 7.65 7.98
C ALA A 157 3.35 6.61 9.11
N GLU A 158 4.16 6.81 10.17
CA GLU A 158 4.22 5.90 11.32
C GLU A 158 2.85 5.78 12.00
N GLN A 159 2.16 6.90 12.22
CA GLN A 159 0.83 6.91 12.82
C GLN A 159 -0.20 6.14 11.99
N ILE A 160 -0.22 6.35 10.68
CA ILE A 160 -1.16 5.70 9.77
C ILE A 160 -0.89 4.19 9.68
N TYR A 161 0.37 3.75 9.58
CA TYR A 161 0.69 2.33 9.60
C TYR A 161 0.33 1.66 10.93
N GLN A 162 0.59 2.32 12.06
CA GLN A 162 0.18 1.81 13.37
C GLN A 162 -1.33 1.68 13.49
N ARG A 163 -2.08 2.68 12.98
CA ARG A 163 -3.54 2.63 12.92
C ARG A 163 -4.03 1.45 12.08
N ALA A 164 -3.41 1.19 10.92
CA ALA A 164 -3.74 0.04 10.09
C ALA A 164 -3.50 -1.29 10.81
N LEU A 165 -2.33 -1.45 11.45
CA LEU A 165 -1.98 -2.65 12.22
C LEU A 165 -2.95 -2.91 13.38
N GLN A 166 -3.30 -1.88 14.15
CA GLN A 166 -4.28 -2.00 15.23
C GLN A 166 -5.67 -2.38 14.70
N GLY A 167 -6.07 -1.82 13.55
CA GLY A 167 -7.32 -2.19 12.92
C GLY A 167 -7.34 -3.64 12.44
N TYR A 168 -6.22 -4.13 11.87
CA TYR A 168 -6.11 -5.54 11.48
C TYR A 168 -6.19 -6.45 12.70
N GLU A 169 -5.50 -6.11 13.78
CA GLU A 169 -5.53 -6.88 15.03
C GLU A 169 -6.96 -7.05 15.56
N LYS A 170 -7.77 -5.99 15.52
CA LYS A 170 -9.18 -6.06 15.90
C LYS A 170 -10.03 -6.86 14.92
N ALA A 171 -9.77 -6.73 13.62
CA ALA A 171 -10.58 -7.35 12.58
C ALA A 171 -10.40 -8.88 12.47
N ILE A 172 -9.16 -9.37 12.63
CA ILE A 172 -8.83 -10.80 12.45
C ILE A 172 -8.29 -11.48 13.71
N GLY A 173 -8.09 -10.75 14.80
CA GLY A 173 -7.53 -11.27 16.04
C GLY A 173 -6.00 -11.38 16.01
N VAL A 174 -5.39 -11.25 17.19
CA VAL A 174 -3.93 -11.22 17.42
C VAL A 174 -3.21 -12.42 16.81
N ASP A 175 -3.81 -13.61 16.87
CA ASP A 175 -3.18 -14.85 16.41
C ASP A 175 -3.03 -14.92 14.87
N ASN A 176 -3.88 -14.19 14.13
CA ASN A 176 -3.89 -14.22 12.67
C ASN A 176 -3.08 -13.07 12.05
N ILE A 177 -2.65 -12.07 12.83
CA ILE A 177 -1.93 -10.90 12.27
C ILE A 177 -0.60 -11.31 11.66
N THR A 178 0.04 -12.34 12.20
CA THR A 178 1.38 -12.80 11.80
C THR A 178 1.34 -13.65 10.53
N THR A 179 0.16 -14.05 10.06
CA THR A 179 -0.01 -14.92 8.89
C THR A 179 -0.89 -14.28 7.81
N TYR A 180 -1.40 -13.06 8.02
CA TYR A 180 -2.21 -12.35 7.05
C TYR A 180 -1.36 -11.46 6.12
N PRO A 181 -1.28 -11.73 4.80
CA PRO A 181 -0.35 -11.02 3.91
C PRO A 181 -0.46 -9.48 3.91
N PRO A 182 -1.65 -8.85 3.96
CA PRO A 182 -1.76 -7.40 4.06
C PRO A 182 -1.14 -6.80 5.34
N VAL A 183 -1.20 -7.53 6.47
CA VAL A 183 -0.48 -7.12 7.69
C VAL A 183 1.02 -7.21 7.47
N LEU A 184 1.51 -8.28 6.85
CA LEU A 184 2.94 -8.42 6.53
C LEU A 184 3.44 -7.29 5.63
N ASN A 185 2.64 -6.87 4.63
CA ASN A 185 2.95 -5.70 3.80
C ASN A 185 3.07 -4.44 4.65
N THR A 186 2.11 -4.21 5.56
CA THR A 186 2.11 -3.03 6.44
C THR A 186 3.32 -3.02 7.38
N ILE A 187 3.68 -4.18 7.95
CA ILE A 187 4.87 -4.33 8.80
C ILE A 187 6.16 -4.08 8.00
N GLU A 188 6.25 -4.60 6.79
CA GLU A 188 7.40 -4.40 5.90
C GLU A 188 7.56 -2.92 5.51
N ASN A 189 6.46 -2.24 5.19
CA ASN A 189 6.44 -0.81 4.89
C ASN A 189 6.89 0.01 6.10
N LEU A 190 6.42 -0.33 7.30
CA LEU A 190 6.87 0.31 8.54
C LEU A 190 8.36 0.04 8.81
N GLY A 191 8.87 -1.14 8.45
CA GLY A 191 10.30 -1.45 8.49
C GLY A 191 11.11 -0.55 7.56
N SER A 192 10.62 -0.33 6.34
CA SER A 192 11.24 0.56 5.35
C SER A 192 11.23 2.02 5.80
N LEU A 193 10.12 2.47 6.40
CA LEU A 193 10.04 3.80 7.02
C LEU A 193 11.10 4.00 8.11
N PHE A 194 11.26 3.01 9.00
CA PHE A 194 12.28 3.09 10.06
C PHE A 194 13.70 3.00 9.53
N GLU A 195 13.94 2.20 8.49
CA GLU A 195 15.23 2.10 7.82
C GLU A 195 15.61 3.45 7.21
N TYR A 196 14.68 4.08 6.50
CA TYR A 196 14.83 5.42 5.92
C TYR A 196 15.15 6.48 6.98
N HIS A 197 14.52 6.41 8.16
CA HIS A 197 14.80 7.30 9.29
C HIS A 197 16.10 6.96 10.05
N GLY A 198 16.84 5.93 9.64
CA GLY A 198 18.05 5.47 10.33
C GLY A 198 17.77 4.81 11.69
N ASN A 199 16.51 4.49 12.00
CA ASN A 199 16.14 3.70 13.17
C ASN A 199 16.31 2.20 12.88
N ILE A 200 17.57 1.81 12.68
CA ILE A 200 18.00 0.47 12.25
C ILE A 200 17.44 -0.63 13.17
N VAL A 201 17.34 -0.37 14.47
CA VAL A 201 16.83 -1.36 15.43
C VAL A 201 15.34 -1.60 15.23
N LYS A 202 14.53 -0.53 15.11
CA LYS A 202 13.09 -0.69 14.83
C LYS A 202 12.87 -1.32 13.45
N ALA A 203 13.62 -0.91 12.43
CA ALA A 203 13.56 -1.46 11.08
C ALA A 203 13.80 -2.98 11.09
N ARG A 204 14.88 -3.41 11.75
CA ARG A 204 15.23 -4.83 11.91
C ARG A 204 14.12 -5.62 12.59
N ILE A 205 13.52 -5.08 13.65
CA ILE A 205 12.39 -5.73 14.35
C ILE A 205 11.22 -5.93 13.38
N MET A 206 10.85 -4.91 12.62
CA MET A 206 9.74 -5.00 11.67
C MET A 206 10.03 -6.01 10.55
N TYR A 207 11.21 -5.95 9.92
CA TYR A 207 11.57 -6.93 8.89
C TYR A 207 11.66 -8.35 9.43
N SER A 208 12.11 -8.54 10.68
CA SER A 208 12.11 -9.86 11.31
C SER A 208 10.68 -10.40 11.49
N LYS A 209 9.74 -9.56 11.92
CA LYS A 209 8.32 -9.95 12.03
C LYS A 209 7.72 -10.30 10.66
N ALA A 210 7.96 -9.46 9.65
CA ALA A 210 7.50 -9.71 8.28
C ALA A 210 8.12 -11.01 7.71
N PHE A 211 9.41 -11.26 7.95
CA PHE A 211 10.12 -12.46 7.50
C PHE A 211 9.53 -13.73 8.10
N ILE A 212 9.32 -13.76 9.42
CA ILE A 212 8.73 -14.91 10.11
C ILE A 212 7.36 -15.23 9.53
N GLY A 213 6.51 -14.21 9.39
CA GLY A 213 5.18 -14.37 8.82
C GLY A 213 5.21 -14.83 7.36
N SER A 214 6.05 -14.22 6.52
CA SER A 214 6.23 -14.59 5.11
C SER A 214 6.69 -16.04 4.97
N THR A 215 7.59 -16.48 5.85
CA THR A 215 8.09 -17.87 5.85
C THR A 215 7.00 -18.86 6.22
N ILE A 216 6.14 -18.53 7.20
CA ILE A 216 5.00 -19.38 7.59
C ILE A 216 3.99 -19.51 6.44
N VAL A 217 3.69 -18.40 5.76
CA VAL A 217 2.62 -18.34 4.76
C VAL A 217 3.06 -18.86 3.39
N PHE A 218 4.25 -18.49 2.93
CA PHE A 218 4.72 -18.74 1.56
C PHE A 218 5.90 -19.71 1.49
N GLY A 219 6.51 -20.03 2.63
CA GLY A 219 7.74 -20.82 2.70
C GLY A 219 9.01 -19.96 2.67
N PRO A 220 10.16 -20.55 3.06
CA PRO A 220 11.45 -19.85 3.13
C PRO A 220 12.03 -19.52 1.75
N ASP A 221 11.75 -20.33 0.73
CA ASP A 221 12.28 -20.16 -0.63
C ASP A 221 11.49 -19.17 -1.48
N TYR A 222 10.37 -18.63 -0.95
CA TYR A 222 9.60 -17.62 -1.65
C TYR A 222 10.41 -16.32 -1.78
N PRO A 223 10.45 -15.66 -2.96
CA PRO A 223 11.33 -14.50 -3.20
C PRO A 223 11.21 -13.39 -2.16
N ARG A 224 9.98 -13.15 -1.68
CA ARG A 224 9.75 -12.17 -0.60
C ARG A 224 10.40 -12.57 0.72
N SER A 225 10.30 -13.85 1.11
CA SER A 225 10.93 -14.37 2.33
C SER A 225 12.44 -14.21 2.26
N GLN A 226 13.05 -14.52 1.13
CA GLN A 226 14.50 -14.35 0.90
C GLN A 226 14.91 -12.86 0.99
N SER A 227 14.17 -11.97 0.32
CA SER A 227 14.45 -10.52 0.37
C SER A 227 14.38 -9.96 1.80
N LEU A 228 13.38 -10.37 2.57
CA LEU A 228 13.25 -9.97 3.98
C LEU A 228 14.38 -10.55 4.85
N GLN A 229 14.81 -11.78 4.60
CA GLN A 229 15.95 -12.38 5.27
C GLN A 229 17.24 -11.60 4.99
N ASP A 230 17.48 -11.21 3.74
CA ASP A 230 18.64 -10.41 3.33
C ASP A 230 18.64 -9.04 3.99
N LYS A 231 17.48 -8.37 4.09
CA LYS A 231 17.31 -7.13 4.85
C LYS A 231 17.66 -7.32 6.32
N VAL A 232 17.15 -8.35 6.97
CA VAL A 232 17.48 -8.64 8.39
C VAL A 232 18.98 -8.88 8.57
N ASN A 233 19.61 -9.68 7.70
CA ASN A 233 21.04 -9.97 7.75
C ASN A 233 21.89 -8.70 7.58
N THR A 234 21.51 -7.85 6.63
CA THR A 234 22.19 -6.57 6.37
C THR A 234 22.12 -5.66 7.59
N LEU A 235 20.94 -5.52 8.20
CA LEU A 235 20.77 -4.68 9.38
C LEU A 235 21.48 -5.26 10.61
N ASP A 236 21.56 -6.59 10.75
CA ASP A 236 22.34 -7.24 11.81
C ASP A 236 23.84 -6.89 11.71
N ILE A 237 24.39 -6.84 10.50
CA ILE A 237 25.77 -6.41 10.28
C ILE A 237 25.93 -4.93 10.68
N VAL A 238 25.02 -4.06 10.26
CA VAL A 238 25.06 -2.62 10.60
C VAL A 238 25.00 -2.40 12.12
N ILE A 239 24.12 -3.12 12.83
CA ILE A 239 23.98 -3.04 14.28
C ILE A 239 25.27 -3.52 14.96
N LYS A 240 25.81 -4.67 14.54
CA LYS A 240 27.08 -5.20 15.07
C LYS A 240 28.23 -4.24 14.84
N ASN A 241 28.31 -3.59 13.69
CA ASN A 241 29.39 -2.64 13.36
C ASN A 241 29.24 -1.27 14.03
N LYS A 242 28.04 -0.88 14.49
CA LYS A 242 27.84 0.31 15.33
C LYS A 242 28.18 0.07 16.81
N ALA A 243 28.15 -1.17 17.29
CA ALA A 243 28.48 -1.52 18.67
C ALA A 243 29.96 -1.31 19.10
N PRO A 244 31.00 -1.58 18.28
CA PRO A 244 32.39 -1.45 18.74
C PRO A 244 32.83 -0.01 19.05
N ASN A 245 32.18 1.01 18.51
CA ASN A 245 32.62 2.41 18.71
C ASN A 245 32.18 3.06 20.04
N ARG A 246 31.44 2.37 20.92
CA ARG A 246 31.07 2.91 22.25
C ARG A 246 31.99 2.47 23.40
N VAL A 247 32.88 1.51 23.18
CA VAL A 247 33.74 0.99 24.25
C VAL A 247 35.10 1.68 24.29
N GLU A 248 35.61 2.22 23.18
CA GLU A 248 36.93 2.88 23.17
C GLU A 248 36.89 4.38 23.52
N GLU A 249 35.77 5.08 23.30
CA GLU A 249 35.66 6.50 23.69
C GLU A 249 35.45 6.74 25.20
N SER A 250 35.04 5.70 25.95
CA SER A 250 34.87 5.80 27.41
C SER A 250 36.11 5.41 28.21
N MET A 251 37.12 4.78 27.60
CA MET A 251 38.37 4.42 28.28
C MET A 251 39.51 5.42 28.10
N ASN A 252 39.37 6.43 27.22
CA ASN A 252 40.45 7.39 26.95
C ASN A 252 40.23 8.81 27.54
N LYS A 253 39.22 8.98 28.42
CA LYS A 253 39.04 10.20 29.20
C LYS A 253 38.78 9.87 30.67
N GLY A 254 39.85 9.68 31.42
CA GLY A 254 39.77 9.74 32.89
C GLY A 254 40.77 8.83 33.60
N THR A 255 41.99 9.32 33.75
CA THR A 255 42.89 8.95 34.86
C THR A 255 42.19 9.23 36.19
N LEU A 256 41.35 8.29 36.65
CA LEU A 256 40.85 8.27 38.02
C LEU A 256 41.89 7.58 38.90
N SER A 257 42.67 8.42 39.58
CA SER A 257 43.61 8.05 40.65
C SER A 257 43.04 6.97 41.57
N LYS A 258 43.87 5.94 41.83
CA LYS A 258 43.63 4.80 42.74
C LYS A 258 43.15 5.19 44.14
N SER A 259 43.22 6.47 44.52
CA SER A 259 42.73 7.00 45.79
C SER A 259 41.20 7.07 45.91
N LYS A 260 40.45 7.19 44.80
CA LYS A 260 38.98 7.30 44.84
C LYS A 260 38.22 5.97 44.94
N CYS A 261 38.85 4.84 44.60
CA CYS A 261 38.21 3.53 44.74
C CYS A 261 38.01 3.11 46.20
N HIS A 262 38.86 3.54 47.14
CA HIS A 262 38.76 3.11 48.55
C HIS A 262 37.61 3.76 49.34
N LYS A 263 37.01 4.86 48.86
CA LYS A 263 35.87 5.52 49.53
C LYS A 263 34.50 5.01 49.10
N LEU A 264 34.40 4.32 47.96
CA LEU A 264 33.11 3.77 47.49
C LEU A 264 32.78 2.42 48.16
N PHE A 265 33.79 1.58 48.43
CA PHE A 265 33.58 0.24 49.01
C PHE A 265 33.20 0.23 50.50
N ARG A 266 33.48 1.29 51.28
CA ARG A 266 33.05 1.37 52.69
C ARG A 266 31.60 1.84 52.89
N LYS A 267 30.93 2.36 51.85
CA LYS A 267 29.57 2.91 51.96
C LYS A 267 28.45 1.92 51.60
N LEU A 268 28.80 0.72 51.12
CA LEU A 268 27.85 -0.32 50.68
C LEU A 268 27.93 -1.64 51.47
N GLY A 269 28.78 -1.73 52.49
CA GLY A 269 28.59 -2.68 53.59
C GLY A 269 28.53 -4.18 53.27
N LEU A 270 29.08 -4.68 52.15
CA LEU A 270 29.19 -6.13 51.90
C LEU A 270 30.55 -6.47 51.25
N ARG A 271 31.12 -7.58 51.74
CA ARG A 271 32.53 -8.01 51.64
C ARG A 271 32.94 -8.51 50.26
#